data_AF-A0A7S2FIF3-F1
#
_entry.id   AF-A0A7S2FIF3-F1
#
_cell.length_a   1.000
_cell.length_b   1.000
_cell.length_c   1.000
_cell.angle_alpha   90.00
_cell.angle_beta   90.00
_cell.angle_gamma   90.00
#
_symmetry.space_group_name_H-M   'P 1'
#
loop_
_entity.id
_entity.type
_entity.pdbx_description
1 polymer ?
#
loop_
_entity_poly.entity_id
_entity_poly.type
_entity_poly.pdbx_seq_one_letter_code
_entity_poly.pdbx_strand_id
1 'polypeptide(L)'
;GSSAEALSPSCRVGPRAEREGRAPMKLGLLVSLWPLFAPQVLGRRVRAVLHPGHHGEHLALVEHRDTADDLFACIDVAKKFMVANTSREDAVKKAMKHCKNDKNLSDAKFVCPHFKEGVERALELEPKDKLFCAHSFCEATEAYMINLRGASRVPRTGSGSLLNFKLSPDCERSVSAAFAPDETLASSSVPDFWYAMCMNQDCAHFLPSRSRWCNVQREPTHSVLVCEAARRFALDEVVVHEKGVMNATQICDVYTEFVQEMGIDVDAYEQVIHGKRPHVKARSGASGKAAPEVAVALLASLAAAAALGRA
;
A
#
# COMPACT_ATOMS: atom_id res chain seq x y z
N GLY A 1 -33.45 -3.75 -31.89
CA GLY A 1 -32.22 -4.54 -31.78
C GLY A 1 -31.59 -4.21 -30.46
N SER A 2 -31.63 -5.15 -29.51
CA SER A 2 -30.99 -5.03 -28.21
C SER A 2 -29.71 -5.85 -28.26
N SER A 3 -28.56 -5.17 -28.27
CA SER A 3 -27.24 -5.78 -28.30
C SER A 3 -26.40 -5.12 -27.20
N ALA A 4 -26.44 -5.66 -25.98
CA ALA A 4 -25.43 -5.42 -24.93
C ALA A 4 -25.73 -6.26 -23.68
N GLU A 5 -25.53 -7.57 -23.75
CA GLU A 5 -25.36 -8.41 -22.55
C GLU A 5 -24.41 -9.58 -22.90
N ALA A 6 -23.27 -9.24 -23.50
CA ALA A 6 -22.14 -10.16 -23.56
C ALA A 6 -21.49 -10.16 -22.18
N LEU A 7 -22.08 -10.98 -21.31
CA LEU A 7 -21.59 -11.34 -19.98
C LEU A 7 -20.08 -11.48 -20.01
N SER A 8 -19.40 -10.61 -19.24
CA SER A 8 -18.03 -10.83 -18.80
C SER A 8 -17.91 -12.31 -18.39
N PRO A 9 -16.86 -13.05 -18.79
CA PRO A 9 -16.66 -14.43 -18.37
C PRO A 9 -16.33 -14.45 -16.88
N SER A 10 -17.37 -14.17 -16.09
CA SER A 10 -17.47 -14.25 -14.65
C SER A 10 -16.88 -15.59 -14.28
N CYS A 11 -15.81 -15.55 -13.48
CA CYS A 11 -15.02 -16.69 -13.01
C CYS A 11 -15.89 -17.95 -13.01
N ARG A 12 -15.96 -18.69 -14.13
CA ARG A 12 -16.97 -19.74 -14.24
C ARG A 12 -16.53 -20.77 -13.25
N VAL A 13 -17.21 -20.80 -12.10
CA VAL A 13 -17.07 -21.83 -11.10
C VAL A 13 -17.49 -23.07 -11.84
N GLY A 14 -16.51 -23.78 -12.41
CA GLY A 14 -16.74 -25.09 -12.99
C GLY A 14 -17.49 -25.91 -11.94
N PRO A 15 -18.46 -26.74 -12.34
CA PRO A 15 -19.29 -27.49 -11.40
C PRO A 15 -18.38 -28.15 -10.38
N ARG A 16 -18.52 -27.71 -9.12
CA ARG A 16 -17.73 -28.19 -7.98
C ARG A 16 -17.98 -29.69 -7.91
N ALA A 17 -16.98 -30.50 -8.24
CA ALA A 17 -17.08 -31.95 -8.08
C ALA A 17 -17.25 -32.22 -6.58
N GLU A 18 -18.50 -32.43 -6.15
CA GLU A 18 -18.85 -32.94 -4.84
C GLU A 18 -18.24 -34.33 -4.70
N ARG A 19 -17.02 -34.40 -4.16
CA ARG A 19 -16.55 -35.63 -3.54
C ARG A 19 -17.26 -35.77 -2.20
N GLU A 20 -18.44 -36.40 -2.24
CA GLU A 20 -19.09 -36.98 -1.06
C GLU A 20 -18.18 -38.07 -0.47
N GLY A 21 -17.29 -37.66 0.44
CA GLY A 21 -16.57 -38.54 1.34
C GLY A 21 -17.34 -38.65 2.66
N ARG A 22 -18.33 -39.54 2.71
CA ARG A 22 -19.11 -39.86 3.90
C ARG A 22 -18.23 -40.61 4.91
N ALA A 23 -17.94 -40.01 6.08
CA ALA A 23 -17.39 -40.70 7.25
C ALA A 23 -18.33 -40.54 8.45
N PRO A 24 -18.64 -41.62 9.21
CA PRO A 24 -19.55 -41.54 10.34
C PRO A 24 -18.81 -41.09 11.62
N MET A 25 -19.19 -39.94 12.19
CA MET A 25 -18.82 -39.58 13.56
C MET A 25 -19.84 -40.14 14.55
N LYS A 26 -19.34 -40.96 15.48
CA LYS A 26 -20.08 -41.46 16.65
C LYS A 26 -20.32 -40.30 17.63
N LEU A 27 -21.59 -40.12 17.98
CA LEU A 27 -22.07 -39.24 19.03
C LEU A 27 -21.63 -39.80 20.39
N GLY A 28 -20.74 -39.07 21.08
CA GLY A 28 -20.38 -39.33 22.47
C GLY A 28 -20.94 -38.21 23.35
N LEU A 29 -22.05 -38.50 24.05
CA LEU A 29 -22.57 -37.70 25.16
C LEU A 29 -21.49 -37.52 26.23
N LEU A 30 -21.23 -36.28 26.65
CA LEU A 30 -20.82 -36.00 28.02
C LEU A 30 -21.46 -34.68 28.47
N VAL A 31 -22.45 -34.85 29.34
CA VAL A 31 -23.05 -33.84 30.19
C VAL A 31 -22.07 -33.55 31.33
N SER A 32 -21.67 -32.30 31.51
CA SER A 32 -21.08 -31.86 32.77
C SER A 32 -21.51 -30.43 33.09
N LEU A 33 -22.13 -30.33 34.27
CA LEU A 33 -22.66 -29.13 34.89
C LEU A 33 -21.54 -28.13 35.20
N TRP A 34 -21.81 -26.85 34.95
CA TRP A 34 -21.07 -25.74 35.54
C TRP A 34 -22.00 -24.79 36.29
N PRO A 35 -21.65 -24.37 37.52
CA PRO A 35 -22.52 -23.56 38.35
C PRO A 35 -22.40 -22.07 38.05
N LEU A 36 -23.53 -21.43 38.35
CA LEU A 36 -23.82 -20.00 38.42
C LEU A 36 -22.73 -19.18 39.12
N PHE A 37 -22.14 -18.23 38.38
CA PHE A 37 -21.68 -16.96 38.95
C PHE A 37 -22.05 -15.82 37.98
N ALA A 38 -23.03 -15.03 38.39
CA ALA A 38 -23.41 -13.79 37.75
C ALA A 38 -22.78 -12.61 38.50
N PRO A 39 -22.18 -11.65 37.82
CA PRO A 39 -22.14 -10.27 38.28
C PRO A 39 -23.13 -9.44 37.46
N GLN A 40 -24.00 -8.74 38.18
CA GLN A 40 -24.82 -7.69 37.60
C GLN A 40 -23.93 -6.51 37.17
N VAL A 41 -24.00 -6.15 35.89
CA VAL A 41 -23.59 -4.83 35.41
C VAL A 41 -24.72 -4.25 34.58
N LEU A 42 -25.42 -3.30 35.21
CA LEU A 42 -26.26 -2.30 34.56
C LEU A 42 -25.39 -1.42 33.67
N GLY A 43 -25.77 -1.23 32.39
CA GLY A 43 -25.18 -0.13 31.61
C GLY A 43 -25.36 -0.19 30.10
N ARG A 44 -26.34 0.57 29.61
CA ARG A 44 -26.46 1.14 28.24
C ARG A 44 -26.59 0.15 27.07
N ARG A 45 -27.84 -0.01 26.62
CA ARG A 45 -28.17 -0.37 25.23
C ARG A 45 -27.67 0.74 24.30
N VAL A 46 -26.50 0.54 23.70
CA VAL A 46 -26.16 1.19 22.43
C VAL A 46 -26.78 0.31 21.34
N ARG A 47 -27.79 0.83 20.65
CA ARG A 47 -28.23 0.22 19.38
C ARG A 47 -27.07 0.35 18.40
N ALA A 48 -26.39 -0.76 18.13
CA ALA A 48 -25.57 -0.89 16.95
C ALA A 48 -26.50 -0.78 15.73
N VAL A 49 -26.50 0.39 15.09
CA VAL A 49 -27.01 0.52 13.73
C VAL A 49 -25.97 -0.16 12.84
N LEU A 50 -26.26 -1.39 12.47
CA LEU A 50 -25.57 -2.06 11.37
C LEU A 50 -25.95 -1.30 10.10
N HIS A 51 -25.08 -0.41 9.64
CA HIS A 51 -25.17 0.13 8.29
C HIS A 51 -24.69 -0.96 7.31
N PRO A 52 -25.52 -1.37 6.34
CA PRO A 52 -25.07 -2.20 5.23
C PRO A 52 -23.96 -1.47 4.48
N GLY A 53 -22.86 -2.16 4.22
CA GLY A 53 -21.71 -1.65 3.49
C GLY A 53 -22.11 -1.14 2.11
N HIS A 54 -22.10 0.17 1.95
CA HIS A 54 -21.89 0.83 0.67
C HIS A 54 -20.39 1.16 0.55
N HIS A 55 -19.56 0.17 0.20
CA HIS A 55 -18.22 0.41 -0.34
C HIS A 55 -18.33 0.77 -1.82
N GLY A 56 -18.99 1.89 -2.09
CA GLY A 56 -19.23 2.39 -3.44
C GLY A 56 -19.26 3.90 -3.42
N GLU A 57 -18.16 4.53 -3.01
CA GLU A 57 -18.01 5.99 -3.11
C GLU A 57 -16.72 6.33 -3.85
N HIS A 58 -16.92 6.66 -5.12
CA HIS A 58 -16.27 7.77 -5.84
C HIS A 58 -14.75 7.93 -5.65
N LEU A 59 -14.02 7.08 -6.39
CA LEU A 59 -12.72 7.44 -6.92
C LEU A 59 -12.90 8.65 -7.85
N ALA A 60 -12.47 9.81 -7.38
CA ALA A 60 -12.15 10.96 -8.21
C ALA A 60 -11.32 10.50 -9.43
N LEU A 61 -11.83 10.80 -10.62
CA LEU A 61 -11.21 10.48 -11.91
C LEU A 61 -9.85 11.19 -12.02
N VAL A 62 -8.80 10.57 -11.51
CA VAL A 62 -7.50 10.67 -12.14
C VAL A 62 -7.73 10.24 -13.59
N GLU A 63 -7.34 11.08 -14.55
CA GLU A 63 -7.37 10.82 -16.00
C GLU A 63 -6.43 9.64 -16.34
N HIS A 64 -6.69 8.47 -15.78
CA HIS A 64 -6.13 7.20 -16.21
C HIS A 64 -6.96 6.75 -17.40
N ARG A 65 -6.64 7.33 -18.55
CA ARG A 65 -7.32 7.10 -19.81
C ARG A 65 -7.26 5.64 -20.29
N ASP A 66 -6.54 4.76 -19.59
CA ASP A 66 -6.27 3.39 -19.98
C ASP A 66 -6.67 2.32 -18.91
N THR A 67 -7.51 2.62 -17.91
CA THR A 67 -7.84 1.61 -16.86
C THR A 67 -8.49 0.33 -17.40
N ALA A 68 -9.33 0.45 -18.44
CA ALA A 68 -9.95 -0.71 -19.08
C ALA A 68 -8.91 -1.52 -19.88
N ASP A 69 -8.05 -0.85 -20.64
CA ASP A 69 -7.02 -1.50 -21.46
C ASP A 69 -5.94 -2.17 -20.59
N ASP A 70 -5.53 -1.50 -19.51
CA ASP A 70 -4.63 -2.06 -18.49
C ASP A 70 -5.24 -3.33 -17.88
N LEU A 71 -6.52 -3.28 -17.48
CA LEU A 71 -7.23 -4.43 -16.92
C LEU A 71 -7.33 -5.60 -17.93
N PHE A 72 -7.67 -5.33 -19.20
CA PHE A 72 -7.72 -6.38 -20.23
C PHE A 72 -6.35 -6.98 -20.50
N ALA A 73 -5.30 -6.16 -20.60
CA ALA A 73 -3.93 -6.62 -20.77
C ALA A 73 -3.51 -7.50 -19.59
N CYS A 74 -3.83 -7.10 -18.35
CA CYS A 74 -3.58 -7.93 -17.19
C CYS A 74 -4.32 -9.26 -17.28
N ILE A 75 -5.60 -9.25 -17.60
CA ILE A 75 -6.41 -10.47 -17.69
C ILE A 75 -5.80 -11.46 -18.68
N ASP A 76 -5.32 -10.97 -19.82
CA ASP A 76 -4.72 -11.81 -20.86
C ASP A 76 -3.38 -12.41 -20.45
N VAL A 77 -2.58 -11.70 -19.65
CA VAL A 77 -1.38 -12.27 -19.02
C VAL A 77 -1.75 -13.24 -17.89
N ALA A 78 -2.69 -12.85 -17.02
CA ALA A 78 -3.13 -13.63 -15.87
C ALA A 78 -3.76 -14.97 -16.27
N LYS A 79 -4.51 -15.04 -17.38
CA LYS A 79 -5.05 -16.31 -17.93
C LYS A 79 -3.97 -17.38 -18.14
N LYS A 80 -2.71 -16.99 -18.39
CA LYS A 80 -1.59 -17.92 -18.61
C LYS A 80 -1.20 -18.68 -17.34
N PHE A 81 -1.49 -18.15 -16.15
CA PHE A 81 -1.12 -18.77 -14.87
C PHE A 81 -2.31 -18.99 -13.91
N MET A 82 -3.41 -18.25 -14.06
CA MET A 82 -4.65 -18.34 -13.27
C MET A 82 -5.72 -19.21 -13.95
N VAL A 83 -5.37 -20.47 -14.25
CA VAL A 83 -6.25 -21.41 -15.00
C VAL A 83 -7.51 -21.83 -14.24
N ALA A 84 -7.49 -21.75 -12.90
CA ALA A 84 -8.61 -22.10 -12.04
C ALA A 84 -8.65 -21.15 -10.84
N ASN A 85 -9.82 -21.06 -10.20
CA ASN A 85 -10.00 -20.31 -8.96
C ASN A 85 -9.03 -20.82 -7.90
N THR A 86 -8.19 -19.95 -7.35
CA THR A 86 -7.20 -20.31 -6.33
C THR A 86 -7.35 -19.47 -5.08
N SER A 87 -6.85 -19.99 -3.95
CA SER A 87 -6.68 -19.14 -2.76
C SER A 87 -5.70 -18.01 -3.05
N ARG A 88 -5.68 -17.01 -2.16
CA ARG A 88 -4.71 -15.92 -2.16
C ARG A 88 -3.27 -16.39 -2.22
N GLU A 89 -2.89 -17.32 -1.34
CA GLU A 89 -1.52 -17.82 -1.24
C GLU A 89 -1.07 -18.54 -2.52
N ASP A 90 -1.99 -19.28 -3.15
CA ASP A 90 -1.71 -19.97 -4.40
C ASP A 90 -1.72 -19.04 -5.61
N ALA A 91 -2.52 -17.97 -5.59
CA ALA A 91 -2.49 -16.91 -6.60
C ALA A 91 -1.11 -16.23 -6.63
N VAL A 92 -0.58 -15.84 -5.46
CA VAL A 92 0.77 -15.27 -5.32
C VAL A 92 1.83 -16.23 -5.86
N LYS A 93 1.80 -17.52 -5.45
CA LYS A 93 2.77 -18.52 -5.92
C LYS A 93 2.73 -18.68 -7.44
N LYS A 94 1.54 -18.69 -8.03
CA LYS A 94 1.34 -18.82 -9.48
C LYS A 94 1.85 -17.59 -10.22
N ALA A 95 1.55 -16.39 -9.75
CA ALA A 95 2.09 -15.14 -10.28
C ALA A 95 3.63 -15.14 -10.22
N MET A 96 4.20 -15.54 -9.09
CA MET A 96 5.66 -15.65 -8.93
C MET A 96 6.31 -16.68 -9.84
N LYS A 97 5.67 -17.83 -10.03
CA LYS A 97 6.12 -18.83 -10.98
C LYS A 97 6.07 -18.29 -12.40
N HIS A 98 5.07 -17.49 -12.75
CA HIS A 98 4.99 -16.83 -14.05
C HIS A 98 6.14 -15.85 -14.24
N CYS A 99 6.35 -14.92 -13.30
CA CYS A 99 7.45 -13.95 -13.35
C CYS A 99 8.81 -14.62 -13.56
N LYS A 100 9.14 -15.65 -12.75
CA LYS A 100 10.43 -16.35 -12.85
C LYS A 100 10.65 -17.10 -14.17
N ASN A 101 9.58 -17.45 -14.87
CA ASN A 101 9.65 -18.19 -16.14
C ASN A 101 9.58 -17.27 -17.36
N ASP A 102 9.35 -15.97 -17.17
CA ASP A 102 9.34 -15.02 -18.28
C ASP A 102 10.78 -14.68 -18.71
N LYS A 103 11.13 -15.11 -19.92
CA LYS A 103 12.46 -14.92 -20.52
C LYS A 103 12.68 -13.49 -21.01
N ASN A 104 11.63 -12.66 -21.08
CA ASN A 104 11.72 -11.27 -21.53
C ASN A 104 12.13 -10.31 -20.40
N LEU A 105 12.09 -10.77 -19.15
CA LEU A 105 12.53 -10.01 -17.99
C LEU A 105 14.06 -10.06 -17.88
N SER A 106 14.71 -8.96 -18.24
CA SER A 106 16.17 -8.83 -18.22
C SER A 106 16.77 -8.92 -16.82
N ASP A 107 15.99 -8.61 -15.78
CA ASP A 107 16.42 -8.68 -14.39
C ASP A 107 15.37 -9.35 -13.49
N ALA A 108 14.99 -10.59 -13.84
CA ALA A 108 14.00 -11.34 -13.06
C ALA A 108 14.40 -11.53 -11.58
N LYS A 109 15.69 -11.44 -11.24
CA LYS A 109 16.18 -11.56 -9.85
C LYS A 109 15.80 -10.35 -9.00
N PHE A 110 15.84 -9.16 -9.59
CA PHE A 110 15.39 -7.92 -8.95
C PHE A 110 13.87 -7.72 -9.09
N VAL A 111 13.31 -7.92 -10.28
CA VAL A 111 11.90 -7.64 -10.58
C VAL A 111 10.95 -8.57 -9.84
N CYS A 112 11.21 -9.88 -9.80
CA CYS A 112 10.23 -10.81 -9.26
C CYS A 112 9.99 -10.67 -7.74
N PRO A 113 10.99 -10.40 -6.88
CA PRO A 113 10.74 -10.07 -5.47
C PRO A 113 9.77 -8.90 -5.26
N HIS A 114 9.99 -7.76 -5.94
CA HIS A 114 9.11 -6.59 -5.84
C HIS A 114 7.72 -6.85 -6.43
N PHE A 115 7.65 -7.58 -7.55
CA PHE A 115 6.38 -8.06 -8.08
C PHE A 115 5.62 -8.94 -7.08
N LYS A 116 6.34 -9.81 -6.34
CA LYS A 116 5.74 -10.64 -5.28
C LYS A 116 5.08 -9.78 -4.22
N GLU A 117 5.83 -8.81 -3.72
CA GLU A 117 5.40 -7.94 -2.63
C GLU A 117 4.17 -7.15 -3.03
N GLY A 118 4.22 -6.47 -4.18
CA GLY A 118 3.07 -5.74 -4.72
C GLY A 118 1.81 -6.62 -4.86
N VAL A 119 1.93 -7.85 -5.36
CA VAL A 119 0.80 -8.79 -5.47
C VAL A 119 0.33 -9.28 -4.10
N GLU A 120 1.23 -9.62 -3.18
CA GLU A 120 0.88 -10.04 -1.82
C GLU A 120 0.08 -8.94 -1.11
N ARG A 121 0.59 -7.71 -1.10
CA ARG A 121 -0.06 -6.56 -0.46
C ARG A 121 -1.43 -6.25 -1.07
N ALA A 122 -1.56 -6.33 -2.40
CA ALA A 122 -2.83 -6.15 -3.08
C ALA A 122 -3.89 -7.18 -2.64
N LEU A 123 -3.52 -8.46 -2.62
CA LEU A 123 -4.45 -9.54 -2.27
C LEU A 123 -4.69 -9.67 -0.76
N GLU A 124 -3.85 -9.07 0.09
CA GLU A 124 -4.08 -8.98 1.54
C GLU A 124 -5.27 -8.09 1.91
N LEU A 125 -5.64 -7.15 1.04
CA LEU A 125 -6.80 -6.27 1.24
C LEU A 125 -8.15 -6.96 0.95
N GLU A 126 -8.09 -8.12 0.34
CA GLU A 126 -9.27 -8.90 -0.03
C GLU A 126 -9.67 -9.88 1.09
N PRO A 127 -10.93 -10.32 1.15
CA PRO A 127 -11.37 -11.35 2.10
C PRO A 127 -10.51 -12.61 2.02
N LYS A 128 -10.11 -13.15 3.19
CA LYS A 128 -9.18 -14.30 3.27
C LYS A 128 -9.70 -15.56 2.55
N ASP A 129 -11.02 -15.71 2.47
CA ASP A 129 -11.72 -16.83 1.84
C ASP A 129 -12.08 -16.56 0.36
N LYS A 130 -11.79 -15.37 -0.18
CA LYS A 130 -11.99 -15.05 -1.60
C LYS A 130 -11.08 -15.93 -2.45
N LEU A 131 -11.68 -16.60 -3.43
CA LEU A 131 -10.95 -17.31 -4.47
C LEU A 131 -10.76 -16.39 -5.68
N PHE A 132 -9.57 -16.45 -6.28
CA PHE A 132 -9.18 -15.60 -7.38
C PHE A 132 -9.15 -16.35 -8.70
N CYS A 133 -9.88 -15.86 -9.69
CA CYS A 133 -9.64 -16.15 -11.11
C CYS A 133 -8.81 -15.01 -11.75
N ALA A 134 -8.47 -15.12 -13.04
CA ALA A 134 -7.70 -14.09 -13.75
C ALA A 134 -8.32 -12.68 -13.63
N HIS A 135 -9.64 -12.57 -13.80
CA HIS A 135 -10.35 -11.29 -13.70
C HIS A 135 -10.24 -10.66 -12.31
N SER A 136 -10.69 -11.37 -11.27
CA SER A 136 -10.66 -10.86 -9.90
C SER A 136 -9.25 -10.62 -9.36
N PHE A 137 -8.25 -11.36 -9.86
CA PHE A 137 -6.84 -11.11 -9.56
C PHE A 137 -6.39 -9.78 -10.15
N CYS A 138 -6.71 -9.52 -11.41
CA CYS A 138 -6.36 -8.28 -12.08
C CYS A 138 -7.12 -7.09 -11.50
N GLU A 139 -8.41 -7.20 -11.18
CA GLU A 139 -9.15 -6.13 -10.53
C GLU A 139 -8.49 -5.69 -9.21
N ALA A 140 -8.12 -6.66 -8.35
CA ALA A 140 -7.49 -6.36 -7.07
C ALA A 140 -6.09 -5.74 -7.26
N THR A 141 -5.27 -6.33 -8.14
CA THR A 141 -3.88 -5.90 -8.31
C THR A 141 -3.77 -4.59 -9.10
N GLU A 142 -4.52 -4.40 -10.19
CA GLU A 142 -4.56 -3.15 -10.94
C GLU A 142 -5.07 -2.00 -10.08
N ALA A 143 -6.17 -2.21 -9.35
CA ALA A 143 -6.68 -1.18 -8.45
C ALA A 143 -5.63 -0.79 -7.40
N TYR A 144 -4.94 -1.76 -6.80
CA TYR A 144 -3.87 -1.49 -5.85
C TYR A 144 -2.73 -0.66 -6.47
N MET A 145 -2.22 -1.06 -7.64
CA MET A 145 -1.11 -0.39 -8.31
C MET A 145 -1.48 1.02 -8.80
N ILE A 146 -2.69 1.20 -9.34
CA ILE A 146 -3.21 2.52 -9.72
C ILE A 146 -3.26 3.46 -8.52
N ASN A 147 -3.67 2.96 -7.35
CA ASN A 147 -3.66 3.78 -6.13
C ASN A 147 -2.23 4.13 -5.71
N LEU A 148 -1.29 3.18 -5.75
CA LEU A 148 0.11 3.43 -5.40
C LEU A 148 0.81 4.41 -6.36
N ARG A 149 0.40 4.51 -7.64
CA ARG A 149 0.85 5.59 -8.55
C ARG A 149 0.57 7.00 -7.98
N GLY A 150 -0.36 7.13 -7.04
CA GLY A 150 -0.67 8.36 -6.32
C GLY A 150 0.19 8.62 -5.08
N ALA A 151 1.08 7.70 -4.67
CA ALA A 151 1.84 7.84 -3.43
C ALA A 151 2.73 9.09 -3.37
N SER A 152 3.26 9.57 -4.50
CA SER A 152 4.07 10.79 -4.52
C SER A 152 3.28 12.11 -4.39
N ARG A 153 1.94 12.06 -4.23
CA ARG A 153 1.05 13.22 -4.31
C ARG A 153 0.58 13.74 -2.95
N VAL A 154 1.19 13.30 -1.84
CA VAL A 154 0.87 13.84 -0.52
C VAL A 154 1.35 15.30 -0.44
N PRO A 155 0.43 16.27 -0.21
CA PRO A 155 0.75 17.69 -0.19
C PRO A 155 1.86 18.02 0.81
N ARG A 156 2.73 18.97 0.44
CA ARG A 156 3.84 19.49 1.27
C ARG A 156 4.90 18.47 1.70
N THR A 157 4.72 17.19 1.39
CA THR A 157 5.72 16.14 1.65
C THR A 157 6.72 16.00 0.52
N GLY A 158 6.27 16.07 -0.74
CA GLY A 158 7.19 16.03 -1.88
C GLY A 158 6.51 16.19 -3.24
N SER A 159 7.29 15.93 -4.29
CA SER A 159 6.83 16.03 -5.68
C SER A 159 7.63 15.11 -6.62
N GLY A 160 7.08 14.87 -7.82
CA GLY A 160 7.72 14.05 -8.85
C GLY A 160 7.00 12.71 -9.07
N SER A 161 7.56 11.89 -9.96
CA SER A 161 7.14 10.49 -10.14
C SER A 161 7.67 9.63 -8.98
N LEU A 162 7.11 8.44 -8.76
CA LEU A 162 7.57 7.51 -7.71
C LEU A 162 9.10 7.28 -7.74
N LEU A 163 9.66 6.96 -8.92
CA LEU A 163 11.11 6.71 -9.09
C LEU A 163 11.99 7.98 -9.13
N ASN A 164 11.40 9.18 -9.18
CA ASN A 164 12.14 10.45 -9.18
C ASN A 164 11.57 11.40 -8.12
N PHE A 165 11.10 10.83 -7.02
CA PHE A 165 10.48 11.58 -5.95
C PHE A 165 11.52 12.48 -5.28
N LYS A 166 11.10 13.72 -5.00
CA LYS A 166 11.90 14.70 -4.29
C LYS A 166 11.12 15.17 -3.08
N LEU A 167 11.73 15.03 -1.91
CA LEU A 167 11.19 15.56 -0.67
C LEU A 167 11.03 17.08 -0.80
N SER A 168 9.91 17.58 -0.31
CA SER A 168 9.62 19.01 -0.24
C SER A 168 10.44 19.63 0.89
N PRO A 169 11.00 20.84 0.70
CA PRO A 169 11.65 21.58 1.80
C PRO A 169 10.67 21.93 2.94
N ASP A 170 9.36 21.82 2.71
CA ASP A 170 8.33 22.05 3.72
C ASP A 170 7.95 20.79 4.53
N CYS A 171 8.52 19.61 4.21
CA CYS A 171 8.17 18.37 4.91
C CYS A 171 8.51 18.48 6.40
N GLU A 172 9.76 18.78 6.73
CA GLU A 172 10.23 18.86 8.13
C GLU A 172 9.42 19.87 8.94
N ARG A 173 9.11 21.03 8.35
CA ARG A 173 8.30 22.07 9.00
C ARG A 173 6.87 21.58 9.26
N SER A 174 6.28 20.86 8.31
CA SER A 174 4.92 20.34 8.45
C SER A 174 4.85 19.20 9.46
N VAL A 175 5.87 18.32 9.46
CA VAL A 175 5.99 17.19 10.37
C VAL A 175 6.24 17.67 11.80
N SER A 176 7.22 18.54 12.02
CA SER A 176 7.50 19.12 13.35
C SER A 176 6.31 19.90 13.92
N ALA A 177 5.60 20.67 13.10
CA ALA A 177 4.42 21.40 13.54
C ALA A 177 3.28 20.48 14.01
N ALA A 178 3.23 19.23 13.54
CA ALA A 178 2.15 18.30 13.85
C ALA A 178 2.32 17.58 15.20
N PHE A 179 3.53 17.54 15.77
CA PHE A 179 3.77 16.99 17.12
C PHE A 179 4.34 18.02 18.11
N ALA A 180 4.34 19.30 17.74
CA ALA A 180 4.66 20.38 18.68
C ALA A 180 3.75 20.34 19.92
N PRO A 181 4.26 20.69 21.12
CA PRO A 181 5.56 21.31 21.40
C PRO A 181 6.75 20.34 21.47
N ASP A 182 6.54 19.04 21.27
CA ASP A 182 7.62 18.07 21.30
C ASP A 182 8.53 18.25 20.06
N GLU A 183 9.83 17.93 20.21
CA GLU A 183 10.81 17.99 19.11
C GLU A 183 11.01 16.63 18.43
N THR A 184 10.51 15.56 19.06
CA THR A 184 10.66 14.18 18.59
C THR A 184 9.38 13.40 18.84
N LEU A 185 9.17 12.34 18.05
CA LEU A 185 8.06 11.41 18.19
C LEU A 185 8.60 10.03 18.51
N ALA A 186 7.96 9.27 19.40
CA ALA A 186 8.34 7.88 19.64
C ALA A 186 8.24 7.08 18.33
N SER A 187 9.24 6.25 18.01
CA SER A 187 9.27 5.50 16.73
C SER A 187 8.03 4.64 16.54
N SER A 188 7.46 4.10 17.63
CA SER A 188 6.22 3.32 17.63
C SER A 188 4.97 4.11 17.21
N SER A 189 5.01 5.44 17.27
CA SER A 189 3.90 6.33 16.89
C SER A 189 4.02 6.86 15.45
N VAL A 190 5.17 6.66 14.80
CA VAL A 190 5.42 7.12 13.42
C VAL A 190 4.47 6.50 12.39
N PRO A 191 4.08 5.20 12.47
CA PRO A 191 3.09 4.63 11.55
C PRO A 191 1.76 5.37 11.58
N ASP A 192 1.23 5.59 12.79
CA ASP A 192 -0.05 6.24 13.01
C ASP A 192 0.01 7.73 12.68
N PHE A 193 1.17 8.36 12.92
CA PHE A 193 1.46 9.71 12.47
C PHE A 193 1.35 9.82 10.94
N TRP A 194 2.01 8.95 10.17
CA TRP A 194 1.95 9.02 8.71
C TRP A 194 0.56 8.75 8.17
N TYR A 195 -0.16 7.80 8.77
CA TYR A 195 -1.57 7.58 8.44
C TYR A 195 -2.41 8.84 8.64
N ALA A 196 -2.33 9.45 9.83
CA ALA A 196 -3.08 10.64 10.16
C ALA A 196 -2.65 11.83 9.30
N MET A 197 -1.36 12.01 9.06
CA MET A 197 -0.84 13.08 8.24
C MET A 197 -1.35 12.95 6.80
N CYS A 198 -1.25 11.76 6.21
CA CYS A 198 -1.75 11.41 4.89
C CYS A 198 -3.25 11.71 4.77
N MET A 199 -4.08 11.15 5.66
CA MET A 199 -5.53 11.31 5.65
C MET A 199 -6.01 12.76 5.87
N ASN A 200 -5.21 13.63 6.51
CA ASN A 200 -5.63 14.98 6.91
C ASN A 200 -5.01 16.12 6.07
N GLN A 201 -4.29 15.84 4.98
CA GLN A 201 -3.62 16.89 4.19
C GLN A 201 -4.56 17.81 3.39
N ASP A 202 -5.72 17.31 2.96
CA ASP A 202 -6.62 18.07 2.08
C ASP A 202 -7.97 18.41 2.71
N CYS A 203 -8.18 17.98 3.97
CA CYS A 203 -9.19 18.41 4.95
C CYS A 203 -9.69 17.25 5.81
N ALA A 204 -10.03 17.55 7.07
CA ALA A 204 -10.74 16.66 8.00
C ALA A 204 -12.00 16.05 7.36
N HIS A 205 -11.86 14.94 6.65
CA HIS A 205 -13.00 14.20 6.14
C HIS A 205 -13.56 13.36 7.29
N PHE A 206 -14.65 13.86 7.87
CA PHE A 206 -15.59 13.12 8.74
C PHE A 206 -15.14 12.75 10.16
N LEU A 207 -14.51 13.68 10.88
CA LEU A 207 -14.67 13.68 12.35
C LEU A 207 -15.44 14.92 12.77
N PRO A 208 -16.48 14.81 13.62
CA PRO A 208 -17.22 15.94 14.18
C PRO A 208 -16.36 16.67 15.22
N SER A 209 -15.20 17.18 14.81
CA SER A 209 -14.52 18.27 15.51
C SER A 209 -15.32 19.53 15.18
N ARG A 210 -16.11 19.99 16.16
CA ARG A 210 -17.09 21.08 16.05
C ARG A 210 -16.49 22.46 15.71
N SER A 211 -15.23 22.59 15.32
CA SER A 211 -14.56 23.90 15.28
C SER A 211 -13.70 24.24 14.06
N ARG A 212 -13.46 23.36 13.07
CA ARG A 212 -12.77 23.77 11.83
C ARG A 212 -13.34 23.09 10.60
N TRP A 213 -14.32 23.78 10.02
CA TRP A 213 -14.79 23.52 8.67
C TRP A 213 -13.65 23.85 7.72
N CYS A 214 -13.29 22.89 6.90
CA CYS A 214 -12.45 23.17 5.78
C CYS A 214 -13.19 24.03 4.78
N ASN A 215 -12.59 25.17 4.42
CA ASN A 215 -13.19 26.15 3.52
C ASN A 215 -13.03 25.77 2.03
N VAL A 216 -12.42 24.61 1.73
CA VAL A 216 -12.16 24.15 0.37
C VAL A 216 -12.70 22.74 0.21
N GLN A 217 -13.66 22.57 -0.70
CA GLN A 217 -14.11 21.25 -1.15
C GLN A 217 -13.09 20.75 -2.18
N ARG A 218 -12.15 19.91 -1.74
CA ARG A 218 -11.16 19.29 -2.63
C ARG A 218 -11.21 17.78 -2.45
N GLU A 219 -11.16 17.05 -3.55
CA GLU A 219 -11.00 15.60 -3.50
C GLU A 219 -9.62 15.26 -2.90
N PRO A 220 -9.50 14.19 -2.10
CA PRO A 220 -8.20 13.73 -1.60
C PRO A 220 -7.22 13.52 -2.76
N THR A 221 -5.96 13.99 -2.62
CA THR A 221 -4.96 13.78 -3.70
C THR A 221 -4.51 12.31 -3.84
N HIS A 222 -4.90 11.46 -2.90
CA HIS A 222 -4.53 10.06 -2.78
C HIS A 222 -5.63 9.29 -2.02
N SER A 223 -5.64 7.96 -2.12
CA SER A 223 -6.67 7.13 -1.48
C SER A 223 -6.28 6.64 -0.08
N VAL A 224 -7.28 6.18 0.68
CA VAL A 224 -7.07 5.51 1.99
C VAL A 224 -6.06 4.37 1.91
N LEU A 225 -6.04 3.66 0.77
CA LEU A 225 -5.11 2.57 0.50
C LEU A 225 -3.65 3.05 0.54
N VAL A 226 -3.35 4.21 -0.04
CA VAL A 226 -2.01 4.81 0.02
C VAL A 226 -1.61 5.14 1.46
N CYS A 227 -2.54 5.67 2.27
CA CYS A 227 -2.26 5.97 3.67
C CYS A 227 -2.02 4.72 4.52
N GLU A 228 -2.82 3.66 4.32
CA GLU A 228 -2.57 2.36 4.97
C GLU A 228 -1.24 1.74 4.51
N ALA A 229 -0.89 1.88 3.23
CA ALA A 229 0.40 1.41 2.72
C ALA A 229 1.57 2.16 3.39
N ALA A 230 1.50 3.49 3.49
CA ALA A 230 2.49 4.30 4.18
C ALA A 230 2.62 3.93 5.66
N ARG A 231 1.48 3.70 6.34
CA ARG A 231 1.45 3.23 7.74
C ARG A 231 2.16 1.90 7.92
N ARG A 232 1.86 0.92 7.06
CA ARG A 232 2.49 -0.42 7.13
C ARG A 232 3.98 -0.36 6.84
N PHE A 233 4.37 0.40 5.81
CA PHE A 233 5.78 0.61 5.50
C PHE A 233 6.52 1.22 6.69
N ALA A 234 5.99 2.30 7.26
CA ALA A 234 6.57 2.93 8.44
C ALA A 234 6.65 1.95 9.63
N LEU A 235 5.66 1.07 9.81
CA LEU A 235 5.68 0.05 10.88
C LEU A 235 6.83 -0.94 10.68
N ASP A 236 7.08 -1.37 9.44
CA ASP A 236 8.15 -2.29 9.10
C ASP A 236 9.53 -1.60 9.27
N GLU A 237 9.67 -0.35 8.80
CA GLU A 237 10.92 0.42 8.85
C GLU A 237 11.36 0.81 10.26
N VAL A 238 10.45 1.31 11.10
CA VAL A 238 10.81 1.72 12.47
C VAL A 238 11.27 0.56 13.35
N VAL A 239 10.85 -0.66 13.04
CA VAL A 239 11.31 -1.87 13.73
C VAL A 239 12.76 -2.19 13.38
N VAL A 240 13.18 -1.90 12.15
CA VAL A 240 14.51 -2.21 11.62
C VAL A 240 15.52 -1.11 11.95
N HIS A 241 15.15 0.16 11.77
CA HIS A 241 16.11 1.26 11.71
C HIS A 241 16.30 2.03 13.02
N GLU A 242 15.26 2.23 13.85
CA GLU A 242 15.35 3.22 14.93
C GLU A 242 14.56 2.85 16.21
N LYS A 243 15.28 2.50 17.28
CA LYS A 243 14.68 2.33 18.61
C LYS A 243 14.70 3.65 19.38
N GLY A 244 13.51 4.13 19.76
CA GLY A 244 13.35 5.21 20.74
C GLY A 244 12.48 6.33 20.21
N VAL A 245 13.12 7.35 19.65
CA VAL A 245 12.46 8.57 19.16
C VAL A 245 13.04 8.99 17.82
N MET A 246 12.22 9.62 17.00
CA MET A 246 12.55 10.12 15.66
C MET A 246 12.24 11.62 15.58
N ASN A 247 13.13 12.39 14.98
CA ASN A 247 12.90 13.81 14.69
C ASN A 247 12.15 13.98 13.35
N ALA A 248 11.82 15.23 13.01
CA ALA A 248 11.05 15.51 11.79
C ALA A 248 11.76 15.10 10.49
N THR A 249 13.09 15.23 10.42
CA THR A 249 13.89 14.81 9.25
C THR A 249 13.79 13.30 9.05
N GLN A 250 14.06 12.52 10.11
CA GLN A 250 13.99 11.05 10.05
C GLN A 250 12.59 10.57 9.65
N ILE A 251 11.54 11.20 10.18
CA ILE A 251 10.16 10.87 9.81
C ILE A 251 9.91 11.15 8.32
N CYS A 252 10.37 12.29 7.80
CA CYS A 252 10.29 12.63 6.37
C CYS A 252 11.08 11.67 5.47
N ASP A 253 12.22 11.18 5.94
CA ASP A 253 13.06 10.21 5.21
C ASP A 253 12.33 8.87 5.04
N VAL A 254 11.66 8.36 6.09
CA VAL A 254 10.81 7.14 6.01
C VAL A 254 9.76 7.26 4.88
N TYR A 255 9.19 8.45 4.69
CA TYR A 255 8.22 8.65 3.61
C TYR A 255 8.87 8.71 2.23
N THR A 256 10.08 9.25 2.13
CA THR A 256 10.85 9.24 0.87
C THR A 256 11.15 7.81 0.45
N GLU A 257 11.60 6.98 1.38
CA GLU A 257 11.85 5.55 1.16
C GLU A 257 10.56 4.82 0.76
N PHE A 258 9.45 5.08 1.47
CA PHE A 258 8.13 4.54 1.09
C PHE A 258 7.78 4.83 -0.37
N VAL A 259 7.88 6.09 -0.81
CA VAL A 259 7.51 6.46 -2.18
C VAL A 259 8.42 5.79 -3.21
N GLN A 260 9.71 5.66 -2.91
CA GLN A 260 10.68 5.01 -3.79
C GLN A 260 10.40 3.50 -3.90
N GLU A 261 10.20 2.81 -2.77
CA GLU A 261 9.88 1.38 -2.74
C GLU A 261 8.56 1.06 -3.45
N MET A 262 7.50 1.84 -3.21
CA MET A 262 6.25 1.69 -3.98
C MET A 262 6.46 1.95 -5.48
N GLY A 263 7.41 2.82 -5.84
CA GLY A 263 7.84 3.02 -7.23
C GLY A 263 8.45 1.78 -7.86
N ILE A 264 9.30 1.07 -7.11
CA ILE A 264 9.92 -0.18 -7.56
C ILE A 264 8.87 -1.27 -7.70
N ASP A 265 7.95 -1.40 -6.75
CA ASP A 265 6.87 -2.39 -6.79
C ASP A 265 5.91 -2.18 -7.97
N VAL A 266 5.51 -0.92 -8.21
CA VAL A 266 4.66 -0.57 -9.35
C VAL A 266 5.39 -0.83 -10.67
N ASP A 267 6.66 -0.44 -10.79
CA ASP A 267 7.43 -0.68 -12.01
C ASP A 267 7.63 -2.18 -12.27
N ALA A 268 7.94 -2.96 -11.23
CA ALA A 268 8.05 -4.40 -11.31
C ALA A 268 6.74 -5.06 -11.75
N TYR A 269 5.60 -4.61 -11.21
CA TYR A 269 4.28 -5.07 -11.63
C TYR A 269 4.02 -4.76 -13.11
N GLU A 270 4.26 -3.52 -13.54
CA GLU A 270 4.04 -3.12 -14.92
C GLU A 270 4.91 -3.93 -15.89
N GLN A 271 6.17 -4.18 -15.54
CA GLN A 271 7.08 -4.99 -16.34
C GLN A 271 6.58 -6.44 -16.52
N VAL A 272 6.00 -7.05 -15.50
CA VAL A 272 5.51 -8.44 -15.55
C VAL A 272 4.14 -8.54 -16.22
N ILE A 273 3.22 -7.63 -15.88
CA ILE A 273 1.81 -7.72 -16.29
C ILE A 273 1.55 -7.05 -17.63
N HIS A 274 2.17 -5.91 -17.89
CA HIS A 274 2.01 -5.19 -19.15
C HIS A 274 3.19 -5.34 -20.10
N GLY A 275 4.25 -6.04 -19.66
CA GLY A 275 5.51 -6.13 -20.38
C GLY A 275 6.30 -4.83 -20.30
N LYS A 276 7.44 -4.79 -21.00
CA LYS A 276 8.19 -3.54 -21.20
C LYS A 276 7.35 -2.59 -22.04
N ARG A 277 6.56 -1.73 -21.41
CA ARG A 277 6.23 -0.44 -22.02
C ARG A 277 7.59 0.21 -22.33
N PRO A 278 7.79 0.82 -23.51
CA PRO A 278 8.95 1.67 -23.68
C PRO A 278 8.87 2.64 -22.50
N HIS A 279 9.82 2.57 -21.54
CA HIS A 279 9.92 3.60 -20.54
C HIS A 279 9.87 4.88 -21.35
N VAL A 280 8.82 5.68 -21.18
CA VAL A 280 8.77 7.01 -21.75
C VAL A 280 10.03 7.61 -21.17
N LYS A 281 11.10 7.67 -21.98
CA LYS A 281 12.42 8.10 -21.53
C LYS A 281 12.11 9.40 -20.85
N ALA A 282 12.15 9.40 -19.51
CA ALA A 282 11.82 10.57 -18.73
C ALA A 282 12.69 11.63 -19.39
N ARG A 283 12.05 12.60 -20.06
CA ARG A 283 12.78 13.59 -20.86
C ARG A 283 13.76 14.14 -19.85
N SER A 284 15.02 13.74 -20.00
CA SER A 284 16.11 14.11 -19.13
C SER A 284 16.44 15.54 -19.54
N GLY A 285 15.49 16.44 -19.27
CA GLY A 285 15.71 17.86 -19.23
C GLY A 285 16.65 18.09 -18.07
N ALA A 286 17.95 18.01 -18.39
CA ALA A 286 19.03 18.71 -17.72
C ALA A 286 18.78 19.02 -16.23
N SER A 287 18.83 18.01 -15.36
CA SER A 287 19.16 18.26 -13.96
C SER A 287 20.68 18.38 -13.90
N GLY A 288 21.15 19.62 -13.79
CA GLY A 288 22.55 19.93 -13.61
C GLY A 288 23.17 19.09 -12.49
N LYS A 289 24.40 18.66 -12.74
CA LYS A 289 25.28 18.07 -11.73
C LYS A 289 25.33 18.99 -10.51
N ALA A 290 24.80 18.51 -9.39
CA ALA A 290 25.27 18.86 -8.07
C ALA A 290 25.17 17.59 -7.21
N ALA A 291 26.17 16.72 -7.36
CA ALA A 291 26.42 15.68 -6.37
C ALA A 291 26.98 16.35 -5.10
N PRO A 292 26.49 16.02 -3.90
CA PRO A 292 27.08 16.48 -2.67
C PRO A 292 28.25 15.57 -2.30
N GLU A 293 29.44 15.85 -2.81
CA GLU A 293 30.72 15.40 -2.21
C GLU A 293 31.05 16.23 -0.94
N VAL A 294 30.06 16.53 -0.08
CA VAL A 294 30.25 17.38 1.12
C VAL A 294 30.08 16.60 2.44
N ALA A 295 29.64 15.34 2.42
CA ALA A 295 29.39 14.62 3.68
C ALA A 295 30.61 13.89 4.29
N VAL A 296 31.74 13.74 3.59
CA VAL A 296 32.93 13.03 4.12
C VAL A 296 34.09 13.97 4.50
N ALA A 297 34.06 15.23 4.06
CA ALA A 297 35.14 16.18 4.36
C ALA A 297 35.00 16.89 5.74
N LEU A 298 33.79 16.99 6.32
CA LEU A 298 33.60 17.70 7.60
C LEU A 298 33.97 16.89 8.84
N LEU A 299 34.01 15.55 8.75
CA LEU A 299 34.42 14.69 9.88
C LEU A 299 35.94 14.57 10.03
N ALA A 300 36.72 14.91 8.99
CA ALA A 300 38.18 14.92 9.05
C ALA A 300 38.76 16.20 9.69
N SER A 301 38.04 17.33 9.65
CA SER A 301 38.53 18.61 10.20
C SER A 301 38.30 18.76 11.71
N LEU A 302 37.34 18.05 12.30
CA LEU A 302 37.08 18.10 13.76
C LEU A 302 38.03 17.20 14.57
N ALA A 303 38.62 16.17 13.97
CA ALA A 303 39.62 15.33 14.64
C ALA A 303 41.00 16.00 14.74
N ALA A 304 41.34 16.94 13.84
CA ALA A 304 42.63 17.64 13.86
C ALA A 304 42.70 18.78 14.90
N ALA A 305 41.57 19.34 15.33
CA ALA A 305 41.54 20.42 16.32
C ALA A 305 41.67 19.93 17.77
N ALA A 306 41.39 18.65 18.06
CA ALA A 306 41.51 18.07 19.40
C ALA A 306 42.95 17.64 19.76
N ALA A 307 43.84 17.50 18.78
CA ALA A 307 45.22 17.03 18.99
C ALA A 307 46.24 18.16 19.27
N LEU A 308 45.89 19.43 19.07
CA LEU A 308 46.79 20.58 19.27
C LEU A 308 46.53 21.37 20.57
N GLY A 309 45.54 20.96 21.38
CA GLY A 309 45.19 21.63 22.65
C GLY A 309 45.81 21.02 23.91
N ARG A 310 46.79 20.12 23.79
CA ARG A 310 47.42 19.41 24.93
C ARG A 310 48.96 19.35 24.87
N ALA A 311 49.59 20.33 24.24
CA ALA A 311 51.03 20.55 24.30
C ALA A 311 51.31 21.97 24.80
#